data_AF-A0A1V5CKD3-F1
#
_entry.id   AF-A0A1V5CKD3-F1
#
_cell.length_a   1.000
_cell.length_b   1.000
_cell.length_c   1.000
_cell.angle_alpha   90.00
_cell.angle_beta   90.00
_cell.angle_gamma   90.00
#
_symmetry.space_group_name_H-M   'P 1'
#
loop_
_entity.id
_entity.type
_entity.pdbx_description
1 polymer ?
#
loop_
_entity_poly.entity_id
_entity_poly.type
_entity_poly.pdbx_seq_one_letter_code
_entity_poly.pdbx_strand_id
1 'polypeptide(L)'
;MLAFLRVKDFAIIDELQVEFGEGFNVITGETGAGKSIIINALSSLMKAKTSADVVRTNADQAEVTGHFFYKDEEYILRRIINASGKSRAFLNDNPVSASRLAELGDTLVNIYGQNEFQYLLNKESYVGILDSLLSLDGDRSVLAEKVQALRRCEGELNGKRKEAEGREKEIALLEFQVEEIDREKLKEGEEEDLKERSRILKDAEKIRSVLHAIGEGLYEGEDSAHMSFRKSVGLLKPFSSIETVEKLKERIETVSFDIEDIFAQINDMEKGLFCDPEELQKLEERLFRIYELKSKYGKTYQDIRQYEESANQRLAYLKTLSTDISGLEIQKAALEREVRERADDLSEKRRGGTGPIERAIVDELAFLSMKGIAFQIGIVDKGTIDENGKDDIEFLISTNPGEPLKPLRRIASGGELSRIMLAIKRVIGGDEEKTLIFDEVDAGIGGKVADLVGRRLRDLADTHQVISITHLPQIATYGNRHFLVEKSYNQGTTRTEIKKLSDSERVTELARMLGGATITEKTLQRAEEMIHHAEKGIHQGY
;
A
#
# COMPACT_ATOMS: atom_id res chain seq x y z
N MET A 1 20.53 7.91 -18.02
CA MET A 1 21.11 7.72 -19.37
C MET A 1 20.74 6.35 -19.96
N LEU A 2 20.15 6.31 -21.16
CA LEU A 2 20.10 5.14 -22.04
C LEU A 2 21.50 4.90 -22.63
N ALA A 3 22.17 3.83 -22.23
CA ALA A 3 23.50 3.46 -22.75
C ALA A 3 23.41 2.63 -24.02
N PHE A 4 22.48 1.67 -24.06
CA PHE A 4 22.36 0.73 -25.17
C PHE A 4 20.91 0.44 -25.52
N LEU A 5 20.62 0.34 -26.81
CA LEU A 5 19.33 -0.07 -27.35
C LEU A 5 19.54 -1.16 -28.39
N ARG A 6 18.85 -2.30 -28.20
CA ARG A 6 18.69 -3.35 -29.22
C ARG A 6 17.24 -3.49 -29.59
N VAL A 7 16.97 -3.45 -30.89
CA VAL A 7 15.64 -3.66 -31.47
C VAL A 7 15.74 -4.78 -32.48
N LYS A 8 14.93 -5.82 -32.32
CA LYS A 8 14.90 -6.98 -33.19
C LYS A 8 13.47 -7.27 -33.66
N ASP A 9 13.33 -7.58 -34.95
CA ASP A 9 12.07 -7.97 -35.59
C ASP A 9 10.91 -6.98 -35.36
N PHE A 10 11.22 -5.67 -35.31
CA PHE A 10 10.27 -4.61 -35.01
C PHE A 10 9.99 -3.75 -36.25
N ALA A 11 8.74 -3.70 -36.70
CA ALA A 11 8.28 -3.02 -37.91
C ALA A 11 9.13 -3.41 -39.14
N ILE A 12 9.97 -2.51 -39.68
CA ILE A 12 10.88 -2.79 -40.80
C ILE A 12 12.34 -3.02 -40.36
N ILE A 13 12.59 -3.10 -39.06
CA ILE A 13 13.91 -3.41 -38.49
C ILE A 13 14.02 -4.93 -38.34
N ASP A 14 15.08 -5.51 -38.89
CA ASP A 14 15.48 -6.90 -38.64
C ASP A 14 16.26 -6.97 -37.33
N GLU A 15 17.42 -6.30 -37.29
CA GLU A 15 18.14 -6.06 -36.05
C GLU A 15 18.84 -4.70 -36.11
N LEU A 16 18.72 -3.93 -35.03
CA LEU A 16 19.36 -2.63 -34.82
C LEU A 16 19.97 -2.60 -33.42
N GLN A 17 21.20 -2.10 -33.33
CA GLN A 17 21.92 -1.93 -32.07
C GLN A 17 22.56 -0.54 -32.04
N VAL A 18 22.40 0.17 -30.94
CA VAL A 18 22.98 1.52 -30.75
C VAL A 18 23.57 1.63 -29.36
N GLU A 19 24.80 2.13 -29.30
CA GLU A 19 25.43 2.60 -28.06
C GLU A 19 25.39 4.14 -28.02
N PHE A 20 24.52 4.67 -27.17
CA PHE A 20 24.42 6.10 -26.92
C PHE A 20 25.47 6.53 -25.88
N GLY A 21 25.75 7.83 -25.82
CA GLY A 21 26.56 8.39 -24.75
C GLY A 21 25.84 9.52 -24.02
N GLU A 22 26.52 10.11 -23.04
CA GLU A 22 26.03 11.31 -22.36
C GLU A 22 25.93 12.51 -23.30
N GLY A 23 25.21 13.54 -22.85
CA GLY A 23 25.00 14.77 -23.59
C GLY A 23 24.06 14.61 -24.77
N PHE A 24 24.31 15.36 -25.84
CA PHE A 24 23.43 15.49 -26.99
C PHE A 24 23.76 14.49 -28.10
N ASN A 25 22.90 13.48 -28.26
CA ASN A 25 22.96 12.46 -29.29
C ASN A 25 21.99 12.83 -30.42
N VAL A 26 22.52 13.03 -31.62
CA VAL A 26 21.73 13.39 -32.81
C VAL A 26 21.63 12.19 -33.74
N ILE A 27 20.43 11.89 -34.22
CA ILE A 27 20.18 10.86 -35.22
C ILE A 27 19.69 11.51 -36.52
N THR A 28 20.46 11.36 -37.61
CA THR A 28 20.10 11.81 -38.97
C THR A 28 19.96 10.62 -39.92
N GLY A 29 19.65 10.88 -41.19
CA GLY A 29 19.39 9.84 -42.19
C GLY A 29 18.24 10.23 -43.12
N GLU A 30 17.99 9.42 -44.15
CA GLU A 30 16.95 9.69 -45.14
C GLU A 30 15.53 9.59 -44.52
N THR A 31 14.56 10.29 -45.12
CA THR A 31 13.16 10.18 -44.71
C THR A 31 12.68 8.75 -44.90
N GLY A 32 12.04 8.20 -43.87
CA GLY A 32 11.62 6.80 -43.88
C GLY A 32 12.74 5.79 -43.62
N ALA A 33 13.99 6.21 -43.37
CA ALA A 33 15.11 5.32 -43.06
C ALA A 33 14.93 4.50 -41.77
N GLY A 34 13.90 4.76 -40.96
CA GLY A 34 13.62 4.02 -39.72
C GLY A 34 13.89 4.81 -38.45
N LYS A 35 14.19 6.11 -38.55
CA LYS A 35 14.45 7.00 -37.40
C LYS A 35 13.31 7.00 -36.38
N SER A 36 12.07 7.26 -36.79
CA SER A 36 10.89 7.22 -35.89
C SER A 36 10.58 5.82 -35.35
N ILE A 37 11.13 4.75 -35.96
CA ILE A 37 10.95 3.38 -35.47
C ILE A 37 11.77 3.16 -34.19
N ILE A 38 12.93 3.82 -34.06
CA ILE A 38 13.75 3.79 -32.85
C ILE A 38 12.95 4.35 -31.67
N ILE A 39 12.27 5.49 -31.89
CA ILE A 39 11.41 6.08 -30.87
C ILE A 39 10.25 5.14 -30.57
N ASN A 40 9.50 4.69 -31.58
CA ASN A 40 8.39 3.76 -31.38
C ASN A 40 8.80 2.47 -30.64
N ALA A 41 10.02 1.97 -30.84
CA ALA A 41 10.55 0.82 -30.12
C ALA A 41 10.82 1.14 -28.64
N LEU A 42 11.48 2.26 -28.35
CA LEU A 42 11.68 2.74 -26.97
C LEU A 42 10.35 3.00 -26.26
N SER A 43 9.40 3.59 -26.95
CA SER A 43 8.05 3.80 -26.44
C SER A 43 7.33 2.49 -26.16
N SER A 44 7.48 1.51 -27.06
CA SER A 44 6.90 0.18 -26.90
C SER A 44 7.50 -0.57 -25.72
N LEU A 45 8.80 -0.37 -25.45
CA LEU A 45 9.45 -0.85 -24.24
C LEU A 45 8.72 -0.30 -23.01
N MET A 46 8.46 1.02 -22.97
CA MET A 46 8.01 1.73 -21.77
C MET A 46 6.48 1.88 -21.61
N LYS A 47 5.64 1.46 -22.57
CA LYS A 47 4.18 1.57 -22.45
C LYS A 47 3.52 0.35 -21.81
N ALA A 48 2.46 0.54 -21.03
CA ALA A 48 1.70 -0.60 -20.51
C ALA A 48 1.06 -1.48 -21.61
N LYS A 49 0.69 -0.89 -22.75
CA LYS A 49 0.07 -1.58 -23.89
C LYS A 49 0.86 -1.33 -25.18
N THR A 50 1.00 -2.38 -26.00
CA THR A 50 1.67 -2.31 -27.31
C THR A 50 0.86 -3.12 -28.31
N SER A 51 0.69 -2.60 -29.54
CA SER A 51 -0.01 -3.35 -30.60
C SER A 51 0.84 -4.51 -31.12
N ALA A 52 0.19 -5.55 -31.63
CA ALA A 52 0.85 -6.64 -32.38
C ALA A 52 1.42 -6.14 -33.73
N ASP A 53 0.88 -5.04 -34.26
CA ASP A 53 1.27 -4.48 -35.57
C ASP A 53 2.72 -3.97 -35.61
N VAL A 54 3.37 -3.88 -34.44
CA VAL A 54 4.79 -3.54 -34.35
C VAL A 54 5.71 -4.72 -34.68
N VAL A 55 5.18 -5.95 -34.76
CA VAL A 55 5.97 -7.13 -35.13
C VAL A 55 6.22 -7.12 -36.63
N ARG A 56 7.48 -7.31 -37.02
CA ARG A 56 7.89 -7.36 -38.43
C ARG A 56 7.11 -8.44 -39.18
N THR A 57 6.74 -8.16 -40.43
CA THR A 57 6.09 -9.14 -41.31
C THR A 57 6.98 -10.38 -41.46
N ASN A 58 6.40 -11.57 -41.24
CA ASN A 58 7.08 -12.88 -41.23
C ASN A 58 7.97 -13.15 -40.00
N ALA A 59 7.85 -12.38 -38.93
CA ALA A 59 8.44 -12.71 -37.62
C ALA A 59 7.37 -13.18 -36.62
N ASP A 60 7.72 -14.13 -35.76
CA ASP A 60 6.82 -14.65 -34.72
C ASP A 60 6.70 -13.69 -33.53
N GLN A 61 7.76 -12.93 -33.26
CA GLN A 61 7.86 -11.98 -32.15
C GLN A 61 8.84 -10.84 -32.47
N ALA A 62 8.62 -9.68 -31.85
CA ALA A 62 9.57 -8.57 -31.78
C ALA A 62 10.19 -8.48 -30.39
N GLU A 63 11.44 -8.03 -30.31
CA GLU A 63 12.17 -7.84 -29.06
C GLU A 63 12.80 -6.45 -28.99
N VAL A 64 12.59 -5.76 -27.88
CA VAL A 64 13.24 -4.47 -27.58
C VAL A 64 13.95 -4.59 -26.24
N THR A 65 15.23 -4.26 -26.21
CA THR A 65 16.06 -4.25 -25.00
C THR A 65 16.73 -2.89 -24.86
N GLY A 66 16.55 -2.24 -23.71
CA GLY A 66 17.21 -0.99 -23.34
C GLY A 66 18.04 -1.17 -22.08
N HIS A 67 19.29 -0.71 -22.10
CA HIS A 67 20.16 -0.63 -20.94
C HIS A 67 20.28 0.82 -20.47
N PHE A 68 19.93 1.07 -19.22
CA PHE A 68 19.89 2.40 -18.62
C PHE A 68 20.77 2.46 -17.38
N PHE A 69 21.46 3.58 -17.21
CA PHE A 69 22.08 4.01 -15.96
C PHE A 69 21.24 5.14 -15.36
N TYR A 70 20.87 5.05 -14.09
CA TYR A 70 20.13 6.12 -13.40
C TYR A 70 20.51 6.10 -11.92
N LYS A 71 21.01 7.24 -11.39
CA LYS A 71 21.46 7.36 -9.99
C LYS A 71 22.41 6.23 -9.57
N ASP A 72 23.45 5.99 -10.38
CA ASP A 72 24.47 4.94 -10.20
C ASP A 72 23.97 3.48 -10.23
N GLU A 73 22.70 3.24 -10.62
CA GLU A 73 22.14 1.90 -10.76
C GLU A 73 21.93 1.51 -12.24
N GLU A 74 22.11 0.22 -12.53
CA GLU A 74 21.91 -0.39 -13.85
C GLU A 74 20.52 -1.04 -13.99
N TYR A 75 19.84 -0.70 -15.09
CA TYR A 75 18.53 -1.20 -15.43
C TYR A 75 18.52 -1.75 -16.85
N ILE A 76 18.29 -3.05 -17.00
CA ILE A 76 18.08 -3.72 -18.28
C ILE A 76 16.59 -4.01 -18.42
N LEU A 77 15.92 -3.23 -19.26
CA LEU A 77 14.52 -3.43 -19.61
C LEU A 77 14.46 -4.23 -20.89
N ARG A 78 13.68 -5.32 -20.90
CA ARG A 78 13.46 -6.13 -22.10
C ARG A 78 11.99 -6.44 -22.28
N ARG A 79 11.51 -6.27 -23.52
CA ARG A 79 10.12 -6.51 -23.90
C ARG A 79 10.04 -7.39 -25.13
N ILE A 80 9.26 -8.46 -25.02
CA ILE A 80 8.97 -9.38 -26.12
C ILE A 80 7.50 -9.23 -26.47
N ILE A 81 7.19 -9.00 -27.75
CA ILE A 81 5.84 -8.81 -28.26
C ILE A 81 5.59 -9.87 -29.32
N ASN A 82 4.66 -10.78 -29.07
CA ASN A 82 4.31 -11.81 -30.05
C ASN A 82 3.35 -11.27 -31.10
N ALA A 83 3.38 -11.86 -32.30
CA ALA A 83 2.41 -11.58 -33.36
C ALA A 83 0.94 -11.86 -32.94
N SER A 84 0.74 -12.68 -31.90
CA SER A 84 -0.59 -12.91 -31.29
C SER A 84 -1.10 -11.76 -30.39
N GLY A 85 -0.30 -10.72 -30.18
CA GLY A 85 -0.61 -9.57 -29.31
C GLY A 85 -0.28 -9.77 -27.82
N LYS A 86 0.14 -10.97 -27.40
CA LYS A 86 0.67 -11.20 -26.05
C LYS A 86 2.07 -10.61 -25.92
N SER A 87 2.31 -9.83 -24.87
CA SER A 87 3.64 -9.30 -24.53
C SER A 87 4.16 -9.85 -23.21
N ARG A 88 5.49 -9.92 -23.09
CA ARG A 88 6.23 -10.25 -21.86
C ARG A 88 7.23 -9.15 -21.57
N ALA A 89 7.35 -8.77 -20.29
CA ALA A 89 8.23 -7.73 -19.82
C ALA A 89 9.23 -8.31 -18.81
N PHE A 90 10.47 -7.87 -18.90
CA PHE A 90 11.57 -8.31 -18.04
C PHE A 90 12.35 -7.09 -17.53
N LEU A 91 12.75 -7.15 -16.26
CA LEU A 91 13.64 -6.20 -15.61
C LEU A 91 14.81 -6.99 -15.04
N ASN A 92 16.04 -6.69 -15.47
CA ASN A 92 17.26 -7.39 -15.04
C ASN A 92 17.09 -8.91 -15.11
N ASP A 93 16.60 -9.38 -16.26
CA ASP A 93 16.26 -10.78 -16.60
C ASP A 93 15.14 -11.46 -15.79
N ASN A 94 14.49 -10.74 -14.88
CA ASN A 94 13.35 -11.26 -14.12
C ASN A 94 12.01 -10.83 -14.75
N PRO A 95 11.01 -11.72 -14.87
CA PRO A 95 9.70 -11.36 -15.43
C PRO A 95 8.94 -10.39 -14.51
N VAL A 96 8.39 -9.33 -15.09
CA VAL A 96 7.60 -8.30 -14.39
C VAL A 96 6.29 -8.00 -15.13
N SER A 97 5.35 -7.33 -14.48
CA SER A 97 4.15 -6.83 -15.16
C SER A 97 4.50 -5.69 -16.11
N ALA A 98 3.71 -5.54 -17.19
CA ALA A 98 3.86 -4.42 -18.11
C ALA A 98 3.58 -3.06 -17.45
N SER A 99 2.76 -3.02 -16.40
CA SER A 99 2.52 -1.79 -15.61
C SER A 99 3.77 -1.37 -14.83
N ARG A 100 4.46 -2.32 -14.19
CA ARG A 100 5.68 -2.04 -13.42
C ARG A 100 6.81 -1.54 -14.31
N LEU A 101 6.95 -2.12 -15.50
CA LEU A 101 7.95 -1.68 -16.46
C LEU A 101 7.61 -0.30 -17.04
N ALA A 102 6.33 0.05 -17.16
CA ALA A 102 5.90 1.39 -17.57
C ALA A 102 6.18 2.45 -16.50
N GLU A 103 5.86 2.17 -15.23
CA GLU A 103 6.21 3.06 -14.10
C GLU A 103 7.71 3.35 -14.04
N LEU A 104 8.53 2.33 -14.28
CA LEU A 104 9.99 2.49 -14.32
C LEU A 104 10.44 3.26 -15.57
N GLY A 105 9.83 3.01 -16.73
CA GLY A 105 10.08 3.76 -17.96
C GLY A 105 9.88 5.27 -17.80
N ASP A 106 8.77 5.69 -17.17
CA ASP A 106 8.46 7.10 -16.85
C ASP A 106 9.52 7.76 -15.93
N THR A 107 10.28 6.94 -15.21
CA THR A 107 11.39 7.40 -14.34
C THR A 107 12.72 7.46 -15.09
N LEU A 108 12.90 6.74 -16.18
CA LEU A 108 14.19 6.65 -16.89
C LEU A 108 14.25 7.57 -18.12
N VAL A 109 13.15 7.71 -18.85
CA VAL A 109 13.11 8.41 -20.14
C VAL A 109 11.82 9.21 -20.30
N ASN A 110 11.93 10.42 -20.85
CA ASN A 110 10.80 11.18 -21.39
C ASN A 110 10.89 11.25 -22.91
N ILE A 111 9.79 10.95 -23.61
CA ILE A 111 9.70 11.05 -25.07
C ILE A 111 8.77 12.21 -25.44
N TYR A 112 9.26 13.13 -26.28
CA TYR A 112 8.56 14.28 -26.81
C TYR A 112 8.37 14.09 -28.32
N GLY A 113 7.18 13.67 -28.76
CA GLY A 113 6.83 13.40 -30.16
C GLY A 113 5.33 13.16 -30.36
N GLN A 114 4.86 13.00 -31.61
CA GLN A 114 3.43 13.08 -32.02
C GLN A 114 2.41 12.28 -31.17
N ASN A 115 2.82 11.23 -30.42
CA ASN A 115 1.90 10.34 -29.71
C ASN A 115 2.14 10.19 -28.19
N GLU A 116 3.05 10.94 -27.55
CA GLU A 116 3.69 10.47 -26.29
C GLU A 116 3.95 11.47 -25.16
N PHE A 117 3.24 12.59 -25.14
CA PHE A 117 3.47 13.63 -24.12
C PHE A 117 2.82 13.32 -22.74
N GLN A 118 2.95 12.10 -22.21
CA GLN A 118 2.08 11.66 -21.10
C GLN A 118 2.29 12.47 -19.82
N TYR A 119 3.52 12.77 -19.38
CA TYR A 119 3.74 13.41 -18.08
C TYR A 119 3.34 14.89 -18.04
N LEU A 120 3.78 15.69 -19.02
CA LEU A 120 3.53 17.13 -19.12
C LEU A 120 2.16 17.47 -19.75
N LEU A 121 1.43 16.47 -20.25
CA LEU A 121 0.00 16.59 -20.55
C LEU A 121 -0.87 15.87 -19.51
N ASN A 122 -0.31 15.34 -18.42
CA ASN A 122 -1.09 14.76 -17.33
C ASN A 122 -1.56 15.86 -16.38
N LYS A 123 -2.82 15.87 -15.91
CA LYS A 123 -3.32 17.02 -15.11
C LYS A 123 -2.87 16.91 -13.68
N GLU A 124 -2.87 15.67 -13.26
CA GLU A 124 -2.46 15.14 -12.00
C GLU A 124 -1.00 15.49 -11.68
N SER A 125 -0.14 15.69 -12.70
CA SER A 125 1.25 16.10 -12.50
C SER A 125 1.44 17.61 -12.31
N TYR A 126 0.50 18.45 -12.77
CA TYR A 126 0.68 19.91 -12.80
C TYR A 126 0.82 20.53 -11.41
N VAL A 127 0.15 19.95 -10.41
CA VAL A 127 0.31 20.36 -9.01
C VAL A 127 1.76 20.16 -8.56
N GLY A 128 2.32 18.97 -8.78
CA GLY A 128 3.70 18.68 -8.41
C GLY A 128 4.71 19.54 -9.16
N ILE A 129 4.47 19.80 -10.45
CA ILE A 129 5.31 20.67 -11.27
C ILE A 129 5.32 22.10 -10.73
N LEU A 130 4.13 22.66 -10.47
CA LEU A 130 4.01 24.04 -9.97
C LEU A 130 4.61 24.17 -8.57
N ASP A 131 4.34 23.21 -7.70
CA ASP A 131 4.86 23.24 -6.33
C ASP A 131 6.39 23.12 -6.32
N SER A 132 6.98 22.28 -7.18
CA SER A 132 8.44 22.16 -7.29
C SER A 132 9.08 23.47 -7.77
N LEU A 133 8.50 24.12 -8.78
CA LEU A 133 8.94 25.43 -9.26
C LEU A 133 8.88 26.53 -8.20
N LEU A 134 7.87 26.47 -7.35
CA LEU A 134 7.64 27.45 -6.29
C LEU A 134 8.27 27.05 -4.95
N SER A 135 8.97 25.90 -4.90
CA SER A 135 9.53 25.32 -3.67
C SER A 135 8.47 25.10 -2.56
N LEU A 136 7.27 24.68 -2.95
CA LEU A 136 6.11 24.43 -2.09
C LEU A 136 5.92 22.95 -1.72
N ASP A 137 6.82 22.05 -2.13
CA ASP A 137 6.72 20.61 -1.81
C ASP A 137 6.60 20.36 -0.30
N GLY A 138 7.32 21.13 0.52
CA GLY A 138 7.23 21.06 1.98
C GLY A 138 5.86 21.48 2.52
N ASP A 139 5.31 22.59 2.02
CA ASP A 139 3.98 23.08 2.41
C ASP A 139 2.89 22.07 2.02
N ARG A 140 2.99 21.48 0.82
CA ARG A 140 2.10 20.40 0.37
C ARG A 140 2.23 19.16 1.24
N SER A 141 3.44 18.74 1.61
CA SER A 141 3.66 17.58 2.50
C SER A 141 2.99 17.78 3.86
N VAL A 142 3.15 18.97 4.45
CA VAL A 142 2.52 19.31 5.74
C VAL A 142 1.00 19.27 5.62
N LEU A 143 0.42 19.81 4.54
CA LEU A 143 -1.01 19.73 4.30
C LEU A 143 -1.48 18.27 4.17
N ALA A 144 -0.76 17.45 3.42
CA ALA A 144 -1.06 16.04 3.24
C ALA A 144 -1.11 15.28 4.58
N GLU A 145 -0.14 15.51 5.47
CA GLU A 145 -0.14 14.92 6.82
C GLU A 145 -1.40 15.29 7.62
N LYS A 146 -1.82 16.56 7.54
CA LYS A 146 -3.03 17.04 8.24
C LYS A 146 -4.32 16.48 7.65
N VAL A 147 -4.41 16.36 6.33
CA VAL A 147 -5.54 15.71 5.66
C VAL A 147 -5.62 14.23 6.05
N GLN A 148 -4.49 13.53 6.12
CA GLN A 148 -4.45 12.14 6.58
C GLN A 148 -4.87 12.01 8.06
N ALA A 149 -4.41 12.92 8.93
CA ALA A 149 -4.83 12.95 10.33
C ALA A 149 -6.34 13.20 10.47
N LEU A 150 -6.90 14.12 9.66
CA LEU A 150 -8.34 14.37 9.62
C LEU A 150 -9.11 13.13 9.19
N ARG A 151 -8.70 12.46 8.11
CA ARG A 151 -9.35 11.22 7.63
C ARG A 151 -9.32 10.10 8.68
N ARG A 152 -8.21 9.94 9.41
CA ARG A 152 -8.11 8.98 10.53
C ARG A 152 -9.09 9.32 11.64
N CYS A 153 -9.12 10.59 12.07
CA CYS A 153 -10.06 11.07 13.09
C CYS A 153 -11.52 10.86 12.67
N GLU A 154 -11.86 11.10 11.41
CA GLU A 154 -13.21 10.85 10.86
C GLU A 154 -13.57 9.36 10.84
N GLY A 155 -12.61 8.50 10.47
CA GLY A 155 -12.77 7.05 10.52
C GLY A 155 -13.05 6.53 11.93
N GLU A 156 -12.25 6.98 12.91
CA GLU A 156 -12.43 6.65 14.33
C GLU A 156 -13.77 7.16 14.87
N LEU A 157 -14.13 8.42 14.58
CA LEU A 157 -15.39 9.01 14.99
C LEU A 157 -16.59 8.24 14.41
N ASN A 158 -16.55 7.88 13.13
CA ASN A 158 -17.62 7.11 12.50
C ASN A 158 -17.72 5.69 13.10
N GLY A 159 -16.59 5.06 13.41
CA GLY A 159 -16.54 3.78 14.13
C GLY A 159 -17.22 3.87 15.51
N LYS A 160 -16.83 4.85 16.33
CA LYS A 160 -17.43 5.06 17.66
C LYS A 160 -18.90 5.46 17.61
N ARG A 161 -19.32 6.24 16.60
CA ARG A 161 -20.74 6.58 16.39
C ARG A 161 -21.59 5.36 16.09
N LYS A 162 -21.12 4.46 15.22
CA LYS A 162 -21.79 3.18 14.96
C LYS A 162 -21.87 2.30 16.21
N GLU A 163 -20.81 2.28 17.01
CA GLU A 163 -20.81 1.54 18.28
C GLU A 163 -21.76 2.15 19.32
N ALA A 164 -21.98 3.47 19.28
CA ALA A 164 -22.94 4.14 20.14
C ALA A 164 -24.40 3.83 19.75
N GLU A 165 -24.67 3.30 18.55
CA GLU A 165 -26.01 2.86 18.16
C GLU A 165 -26.44 1.66 19.01
N GLY A 166 -27.51 1.82 19.80
CA GLY A 166 -28.00 0.76 20.68
C GLY A 166 -27.29 0.67 22.04
N ARG A 167 -26.32 1.56 22.31
CA ARG A 167 -25.64 1.73 23.61
C ARG A 167 -26.59 1.65 24.80
N GLU A 168 -27.69 2.41 24.78
CA GLU A 168 -28.61 2.49 25.94
C GLU A 168 -29.24 1.14 26.26
N LYS A 169 -29.56 0.34 25.23
CA LYS A 169 -30.10 -1.01 25.39
C LYS A 169 -29.04 -1.97 25.93
N GLU A 170 -27.81 -1.86 25.43
CA GLU A 170 -26.68 -2.68 25.89
C GLU A 170 -26.33 -2.37 27.34
N ILE A 171 -26.24 -1.09 27.72
CA ILE A 171 -26.02 -0.67 29.11
C ILE A 171 -27.10 -1.22 30.03
N ALA A 172 -28.38 -1.04 29.68
CA ALA A 172 -29.50 -1.51 30.51
C ALA A 172 -29.47 -3.04 30.69
N LEU A 173 -29.12 -3.79 29.63
CA LEU A 173 -28.98 -5.24 29.69
C LEU A 173 -27.82 -5.66 30.61
N LEU A 174 -26.64 -5.06 30.42
CA LEU A 174 -25.45 -5.40 31.21
C LEU A 174 -25.63 -5.02 32.68
N GLU A 175 -26.24 -3.86 32.98
CA GLU A 175 -26.56 -3.46 34.37
C GLU A 175 -27.51 -4.46 35.03
N PHE A 176 -28.55 -4.90 34.31
CA PHE A 176 -29.45 -5.95 34.80
C PHE A 176 -28.72 -7.28 35.07
N GLN A 177 -27.83 -7.70 34.18
CA GLN A 177 -27.09 -8.97 34.32
C GLN A 177 -26.09 -8.93 35.49
N VAL A 178 -25.35 -7.82 35.64
CA VAL A 178 -24.43 -7.63 36.77
C VAL A 178 -25.21 -7.59 38.09
N GLU A 179 -26.32 -6.85 38.15
CA GLU A 179 -27.17 -6.82 39.35
C GLU A 179 -27.78 -8.18 39.69
N GLU A 180 -28.14 -9.00 38.69
CA GLU A 180 -28.65 -10.36 38.91
C GLU A 180 -27.57 -11.26 39.55
N ILE A 181 -26.33 -11.21 39.05
CA ILE A 181 -25.20 -11.98 39.59
C ILE A 181 -24.85 -11.51 41.01
N ASP A 182 -24.73 -10.19 41.22
CA ASP A 182 -24.37 -9.60 42.51
C ASP A 182 -25.40 -9.91 43.61
N ARG A 183 -26.69 -9.94 43.25
CA ARG A 183 -27.79 -10.22 44.20
C ARG A 183 -27.70 -11.62 44.79
N GLU A 184 -27.29 -12.60 43.99
CA GLU A 184 -27.23 -14.00 44.41
C GLU A 184 -26.03 -14.33 45.29
N LYS A 185 -25.00 -13.46 45.34
CA LYS A 185 -23.83 -13.57 46.23
C LYS A 185 -23.21 -14.97 46.26
N LEU A 186 -23.02 -15.56 45.07
CA LEU A 186 -22.49 -16.91 44.91
C LEU A 186 -21.09 -17.03 45.52
N LYS A 187 -20.82 -18.11 46.25
CA LYS A 187 -19.49 -18.41 46.80
C LYS A 187 -18.83 -19.56 46.07
N GLU A 188 -17.50 -19.55 46.05
CA GLU A 188 -16.70 -20.68 45.56
C GLU A 188 -16.92 -21.91 46.46
N GLY A 189 -17.15 -23.08 45.86
CA GLY A 189 -17.43 -24.34 46.58
C GLY A 189 -18.86 -24.50 47.09
N GLU A 190 -19.72 -23.47 46.98
CA GLU A 190 -21.08 -23.50 47.53
C GLU A 190 -21.95 -24.59 46.89
N GLU A 191 -21.81 -24.82 45.57
CA GLU A 191 -22.59 -25.83 44.86
C GLU A 191 -22.25 -27.25 45.32
N GLU A 192 -20.96 -27.54 45.48
CA GLU A 192 -20.44 -28.81 45.96
C GLU A 192 -20.94 -29.10 47.39
N ASP A 193 -20.82 -28.14 48.28
CA ASP A 193 -21.27 -28.24 49.67
C ASP A 193 -22.79 -28.50 49.76
N LEU A 194 -23.58 -27.75 48.98
CA LEU A 194 -25.03 -27.92 48.95
C LEU A 194 -25.45 -29.26 48.34
N LYS A 195 -24.75 -29.75 47.30
CA LYS A 195 -25.01 -31.06 46.70
C LYS A 195 -24.77 -32.20 47.69
N GLU A 196 -23.66 -32.14 48.43
CA GLU A 196 -23.34 -33.12 49.45
C GLU A 196 -24.41 -33.14 50.54
N ARG A 197 -24.77 -31.96 51.07
CA ARG A 197 -25.81 -31.83 52.09
C ARG A 197 -27.21 -32.26 51.60
N SER A 198 -27.57 -31.97 50.33
CA SER A 198 -28.82 -32.45 49.71
C SER A 198 -28.88 -33.98 49.67
N ARG A 199 -27.77 -34.62 49.29
CA ARG A 199 -27.69 -36.08 49.19
C ARG A 199 -27.90 -36.75 50.55
N ILE A 200 -27.28 -36.21 51.60
CA ILE A 200 -27.45 -36.69 52.98
C ILE A 200 -28.91 -36.55 53.42
N LEU A 201 -29.54 -35.38 53.20
CA LEU A 201 -30.93 -35.14 53.61
C LEU A 201 -31.94 -36.01 52.84
N LYS A 202 -31.74 -36.24 51.53
CA LYS A 202 -32.62 -37.07 50.70
C LYS A 202 -32.64 -38.54 51.12
N ASP A 203 -31.48 -39.06 51.50
CA ASP A 203 -31.35 -40.45 51.92
C ASP A 203 -31.40 -40.61 53.45
N ALA A 204 -31.62 -39.53 54.22
CA ALA A 204 -31.58 -39.54 55.68
C ALA A 204 -32.49 -40.63 56.31
N GLU A 205 -33.71 -40.81 55.79
CA GLU A 205 -34.61 -41.86 56.31
C GLU A 205 -34.10 -43.28 56.01
N LYS A 206 -33.52 -43.50 54.83
CA LYS A 206 -32.93 -44.80 54.45
C LYS A 206 -31.68 -45.07 55.28
N ILE A 207 -30.81 -44.08 55.43
CA ILE A 207 -29.59 -44.18 56.24
C ILE A 207 -29.98 -44.50 57.68
N ARG A 208 -30.97 -43.79 58.25
CA ARG A 208 -31.50 -44.09 59.59
C ARG A 208 -32.05 -45.51 59.69
N SER A 209 -32.82 -45.98 58.71
CA SER A 209 -33.35 -47.36 58.75
C SER A 209 -32.24 -48.43 58.70
N VAL A 210 -31.16 -48.17 57.96
CA VAL A 210 -29.99 -49.06 57.88
C VAL A 210 -29.20 -49.04 59.18
N LEU A 211 -28.93 -47.86 59.73
CA LEU A 211 -28.23 -47.70 61.01
C LEU A 211 -29.00 -48.39 62.14
N HIS A 212 -30.32 -48.25 62.17
CA HIS A 212 -31.17 -48.90 63.16
C HIS A 212 -31.09 -50.42 63.06
N ALA A 213 -31.20 -50.99 61.85
CA ALA A 213 -31.07 -52.43 61.63
C ALA A 213 -29.68 -52.96 62.02
N ILE A 214 -28.61 -52.19 61.78
CA ILE A 214 -27.26 -52.54 62.22
C ILE A 214 -27.17 -52.49 63.75
N GLY A 215 -27.74 -51.46 64.39
CA GLY A 215 -27.77 -51.31 65.85
C GLY A 215 -28.51 -52.46 66.54
N GLU A 216 -29.68 -52.85 66.03
CA GLU A 216 -30.44 -54.00 66.50
C GLU A 216 -29.62 -55.30 66.42
N GLY A 217 -28.96 -55.56 65.28
CA GLY A 217 -28.16 -56.77 65.08
C GLY A 217 -26.87 -56.81 65.90
N LEU A 218 -26.24 -55.66 66.14
CA LEU A 218 -24.97 -55.58 66.87
C LEU A 218 -25.15 -55.62 68.39
N TYR A 219 -26.14 -54.90 68.93
CA TYR A 219 -26.22 -54.63 70.37
C TYR A 219 -27.59 -54.93 70.99
N GLU A 220 -28.68 -54.40 70.42
CA GLU A 220 -29.98 -54.37 71.12
C GLU A 220 -30.80 -55.67 71.05
N GLY A 221 -30.63 -56.50 70.02
CA GLY A 221 -31.40 -57.73 69.83
C GLY A 221 -31.07 -58.86 70.82
N GLU A 222 -32.04 -59.75 71.09
CA GLU A 222 -31.84 -60.91 71.99
C GLU A 222 -30.77 -61.90 71.49
N ASP A 223 -30.60 -61.96 70.17
CA ASP A 223 -29.57 -62.73 69.47
C ASP A 223 -28.43 -61.83 68.92
N SER A 224 -28.22 -60.65 69.51
CA SER A 224 -27.20 -59.71 69.04
C SER A 224 -25.78 -60.29 69.14
N ALA A 225 -24.88 -59.75 68.31
CA ALA A 225 -23.47 -60.12 68.34
C ALA A 225 -22.88 -59.89 69.74
N HIS A 226 -23.19 -58.75 70.37
CA HIS A 226 -22.75 -58.43 71.75
C HIS A 226 -23.23 -59.46 72.77
N MET A 227 -24.52 -59.82 72.75
CA MET A 227 -25.08 -60.82 73.67
C MET A 227 -24.44 -62.21 73.48
N SER A 228 -24.15 -62.57 72.23
CA SER A 228 -23.46 -63.83 71.90
C SER A 228 -22.05 -63.86 72.48
N PHE A 229 -21.27 -62.79 72.29
CA PHE A 229 -19.93 -62.68 72.88
C PHE A 229 -19.96 -62.64 74.41
N ARG A 230 -20.89 -61.90 75.04
CA ARG A 230 -21.10 -61.90 76.50
C ARG A 230 -21.41 -63.29 77.06
N LYS A 231 -22.29 -64.06 76.39
CA LYS A 231 -22.59 -65.46 76.74
C LYS A 231 -21.32 -66.31 76.67
N SER A 232 -20.50 -66.17 75.61
CA SER A 232 -19.21 -66.87 75.48
C SER A 232 -18.23 -66.54 76.59
N VAL A 233 -18.11 -65.27 76.99
CA VAL A 233 -17.30 -64.86 78.16
C VAL A 233 -17.79 -65.55 79.44
N GLY A 234 -19.10 -65.60 79.64
CA GLY A 234 -19.71 -66.30 80.77
C GLY A 234 -19.37 -67.79 80.84
N LEU A 235 -19.32 -68.48 79.69
CA LEU A 235 -18.95 -69.89 79.59
C LEU A 235 -17.47 -70.14 79.90
N LEU A 236 -16.59 -69.19 79.59
CA LEU A 236 -15.15 -69.31 79.86
C LEU A 236 -14.78 -68.95 81.30
N LYS A 237 -15.62 -68.19 82.01
CA LYS A 237 -15.38 -67.69 83.37
C LYS A 237 -14.97 -68.78 84.41
N PRO A 238 -15.56 -69.99 84.44
CA PRO A 238 -15.14 -71.04 85.37
C PRO A 238 -13.71 -71.56 85.15
N PHE A 239 -13.13 -71.32 83.98
CA PHE A 239 -11.82 -71.84 83.55
C PHE A 239 -10.72 -70.76 83.53
N SER A 240 -10.98 -69.60 84.14
CA SER A 240 -10.09 -68.42 84.19
C SER A 240 -8.74 -68.64 84.86
N SER A 241 -8.57 -69.74 85.61
CA SER A 241 -7.27 -70.14 86.18
C SER A 241 -6.29 -70.71 85.14
N ILE A 242 -6.76 -71.06 83.94
CA ILE A 242 -5.94 -71.57 82.84
C ILE A 242 -5.53 -70.39 81.95
N GLU A 243 -4.24 -70.05 81.93
CA GLU A 243 -3.70 -68.86 81.23
C GLU A 243 -4.13 -68.77 79.75
N THR A 244 -4.16 -69.88 79.02
CA THR A 244 -4.60 -69.90 77.61
C THR A 244 -6.08 -69.61 77.45
N VAL A 245 -6.91 -69.99 78.43
CA VAL A 245 -8.35 -69.73 78.43
C VAL A 245 -8.64 -68.29 78.86
N GLU A 246 -7.89 -67.75 79.83
CA GLU A 246 -8.03 -66.34 80.23
C GLU A 246 -7.64 -65.39 79.10
N LYS A 247 -6.54 -65.66 78.37
CA LYS A 247 -6.17 -64.89 77.17
C LYS A 247 -7.25 -64.95 76.07
N LEU A 248 -7.93 -66.09 75.90
CA LEU A 248 -9.04 -66.21 74.95
C LEU A 248 -10.26 -65.39 75.41
N LYS A 249 -10.57 -65.45 76.71
CA LYS A 249 -11.65 -64.66 77.32
C LYS A 249 -11.40 -63.16 77.18
N GLU A 250 -10.21 -62.67 77.52
CA GLU A 250 -9.81 -61.26 77.36
C GLU A 250 -9.95 -60.78 75.90
N ARG A 251 -9.57 -61.63 74.93
CA ARG A 251 -9.75 -61.31 73.51
C ARG A 251 -11.23 -61.21 73.12
N ILE A 252 -12.08 -62.08 73.65
CA ILE A 252 -13.53 -62.02 73.40
C ILE A 252 -14.16 -60.80 74.08
N GLU A 253 -13.73 -60.47 75.31
CA GLU A 253 -14.16 -59.26 76.01
C GLU A 253 -13.75 -57.99 75.25
N THR A 254 -12.55 -57.96 74.67
CA THR A 254 -12.10 -56.83 73.83
C THR A 254 -13.04 -56.61 72.64
N VAL A 255 -13.41 -57.68 71.93
CA VAL A 255 -14.39 -57.58 70.81
C VAL A 255 -15.76 -57.10 71.30
N SER A 256 -16.17 -57.47 72.51
CA SER A 256 -17.42 -56.97 73.11
C SER A 256 -17.37 -55.46 73.36
N PHE A 257 -16.22 -54.91 73.78
CA PHE A 257 -16.02 -53.47 73.94
C PHE A 257 -15.99 -52.73 72.60
N ASP A 258 -15.39 -53.31 71.56
CA ASP A 258 -15.40 -52.72 70.21
C ASP A 258 -16.83 -52.63 69.64
N ILE A 259 -17.68 -53.62 69.92
CA ILE A 259 -19.10 -53.59 69.53
C ILE A 259 -19.86 -52.48 70.29
N GLU A 260 -19.57 -52.26 71.58
CA GLU A 260 -20.13 -51.16 72.37
C GLU A 260 -19.76 -49.79 71.79
N ASP A 261 -18.50 -49.60 71.38
CA ASP A 261 -18.03 -48.34 70.79
C ASP A 261 -18.66 -48.08 69.40
N ILE A 262 -18.72 -49.11 68.54
CA ILE A 262 -19.38 -49.00 67.24
C ILE A 262 -20.86 -48.64 67.41
N PHE A 263 -21.56 -49.23 68.38
CA PHE A 263 -22.95 -48.92 68.66
C PHE A 263 -23.13 -47.48 69.19
N ALA A 264 -22.21 -46.97 70.01
CA ALA A 264 -22.21 -45.58 70.43
C ALA A 264 -22.07 -44.62 69.23
N GLN A 265 -21.17 -44.93 68.29
CA GLN A 265 -20.99 -44.16 67.06
C GLN A 265 -22.25 -44.17 66.18
N ILE A 266 -22.90 -45.34 66.01
CA ILE A 266 -24.17 -45.47 65.27
C ILE A 266 -25.25 -44.57 65.89
N ASN A 267 -25.42 -44.60 67.21
CA ASN A 267 -26.41 -43.77 67.91
C ASN A 267 -26.15 -42.28 67.74
N ASP A 268 -24.88 -41.85 67.77
CA ASP A 268 -24.55 -40.44 67.57
C ASP A 268 -24.78 -39.99 66.13
N MET A 269 -24.55 -40.87 65.15
CA MET A 269 -24.92 -40.62 63.74
C MET A 269 -26.44 -40.52 63.56
N GLU A 270 -27.23 -41.40 64.18
CA GLU A 270 -28.70 -41.36 64.11
C GLU A 270 -29.29 -40.08 64.69
N LYS A 271 -28.77 -39.60 65.83
CA LYS A 271 -29.21 -38.31 66.43
C LYS A 271 -28.95 -37.13 65.50
N GLY A 272 -27.91 -37.19 64.67
CA GLY A 272 -27.56 -36.16 63.69
C GLY A 272 -28.37 -36.22 62.40
N LEU A 273 -29.05 -37.33 62.10
CA LEU A 273 -29.84 -37.54 60.88
C LEU A 273 -31.29 -37.06 61.08
N PHE A 274 -31.45 -35.74 61.24
CA PHE A 274 -32.78 -35.11 61.24
C PHE A 274 -33.17 -34.76 59.79
N CYS A 275 -34.27 -35.35 59.32
CA CYS A 275 -34.86 -34.97 58.04
C CYS A 275 -35.81 -33.80 58.30
N ASP A 276 -35.33 -32.57 58.11
CA ASP A 276 -36.18 -31.39 58.08
C ASP A 276 -36.61 -31.12 56.62
N PRO A 277 -37.89 -31.34 56.26
CA PRO A 277 -38.38 -31.08 54.91
C PRO A 277 -38.22 -29.61 54.49
N GLU A 278 -38.29 -28.66 55.43
CA GLU A 278 -38.12 -27.24 55.12
C GLU A 278 -36.66 -26.91 54.81
N GLU A 279 -35.68 -27.53 55.49
CA GLU A 279 -34.27 -27.35 55.16
C GLU A 279 -33.95 -27.93 53.78
N LEU A 280 -34.45 -29.12 53.47
CA LEU A 280 -34.25 -29.75 52.17
C LEU A 280 -34.84 -28.87 51.06
N GLN A 281 -36.05 -28.34 51.25
CA GLN A 281 -36.67 -27.44 50.28
C GLN A 281 -35.84 -26.15 50.07
N LYS A 282 -35.42 -25.47 51.15
CA LYS A 282 -34.58 -24.26 51.06
C LYS A 282 -33.27 -24.52 50.33
N LEU A 283 -32.68 -25.70 50.55
CA LEU A 283 -31.47 -26.13 49.90
C LEU A 283 -31.69 -26.37 48.40
N GLU A 284 -32.76 -27.08 48.04
CA GLU A 284 -33.11 -27.33 46.63
C GLU A 284 -33.41 -26.02 45.88
N GLU A 285 -34.12 -25.08 46.52
CA GLU A 285 -34.37 -23.74 45.98
C GLU A 285 -33.08 -22.94 45.78
N ARG A 286 -32.08 -23.06 46.68
CA ARG A 286 -30.77 -22.44 46.48
C ARG A 286 -30.00 -23.09 45.33
N LEU A 287 -29.96 -24.42 45.26
CA LEU A 287 -29.32 -25.14 44.15
C LEU A 287 -29.97 -24.77 42.80
N PHE A 288 -31.29 -24.64 42.76
CA PHE A 288 -32.00 -24.23 41.55
C PHE A 288 -31.55 -22.85 41.06
N ARG A 289 -31.46 -21.87 41.95
CA ARG A 289 -30.95 -20.53 41.63
C ARG A 289 -29.51 -20.54 41.12
N ILE A 290 -28.64 -21.37 41.71
CA ILE A 290 -27.27 -21.56 41.22
C ILE A 290 -27.29 -22.13 39.79
N TYR A 291 -28.15 -23.11 39.50
CA TYR A 291 -28.28 -23.65 38.14
C TYR A 291 -28.84 -22.64 37.13
N GLU A 292 -29.77 -21.77 37.53
CA GLU A 292 -30.26 -20.69 36.67
C GLU A 292 -29.14 -19.72 36.28
N LEU A 293 -28.32 -19.29 37.26
CA LEU A 293 -27.15 -18.47 36.98
C LEU A 293 -26.16 -19.18 36.06
N LYS A 294 -25.90 -20.47 36.31
CA LYS A 294 -24.97 -21.25 35.46
C LYS A 294 -25.47 -21.39 34.03
N SER A 295 -26.78 -21.54 33.85
CA SER A 295 -27.41 -21.60 32.52
C SER A 295 -27.26 -20.27 31.75
N LYS A 296 -27.35 -19.13 32.45
CA LYS A 296 -27.27 -17.80 31.85
C LYS A 296 -25.84 -17.29 31.62
N TYR A 297 -24.93 -17.54 32.56
CA TYR A 297 -23.66 -16.79 32.66
C TYR A 297 -22.39 -17.65 32.63
N GLY A 298 -22.47 -18.97 32.79
CA GLY A 298 -21.27 -19.83 32.76
C GLY A 298 -21.41 -21.18 33.43
N LYS A 299 -20.66 -22.20 32.98
CA LYS A 299 -20.80 -23.57 33.50
C LYS A 299 -20.12 -23.78 34.86
N THR A 300 -19.24 -22.87 35.25
CA THR A 300 -18.51 -22.91 36.52
C THR A 300 -18.61 -21.57 37.26
N TYR A 301 -18.28 -21.58 38.56
CA TYR A 301 -18.15 -20.35 39.35
C TYR A 301 -17.18 -19.34 38.68
N GLN A 302 -16.04 -19.83 38.17
CA GLN A 302 -15.05 -18.99 37.49
C GLN A 302 -15.59 -18.38 36.20
N ASP A 303 -16.36 -19.14 35.41
CA ASP A 303 -16.98 -18.63 34.18
C ASP A 303 -17.93 -17.46 34.48
N ILE A 304 -18.76 -17.58 35.52
CA ILE A 304 -19.71 -16.53 35.92
C ILE A 304 -18.96 -15.27 36.38
N ARG A 305 -17.90 -15.41 37.17
CA ARG A 305 -17.07 -14.28 37.61
C ARG A 305 -16.34 -13.61 36.46
N GLN A 306 -15.84 -14.40 35.50
CA GLN A 306 -15.21 -13.86 34.30
C GLN A 306 -16.22 -13.09 33.44
N TYR A 307 -17.44 -13.61 33.31
CA TYR A 307 -18.53 -12.92 32.64
C TYR A 307 -18.85 -11.58 33.31
N GLU A 308 -19.03 -11.57 34.64
CA GLU A 308 -19.29 -10.37 35.43
C GLU A 308 -18.16 -9.32 35.26
N GLU A 309 -16.90 -9.72 35.29
CA GLU A 309 -15.77 -8.82 35.06
C GLU A 309 -15.80 -8.23 33.65
N SER A 310 -16.03 -9.07 32.63
CA SER A 310 -16.14 -8.63 31.24
C SER A 310 -17.31 -7.66 31.01
N ALA A 311 -18.45 -7.91 31.65
CA ALA A 311 -19.64 -7.06 31.60
C ALA A 311 -19.37 -5.70 32.26
N ASN A 312 -18.70 -5.68 33.42
CA ASN A 312 -18.30 -4.46 34.10
C ASN A 312 -17.29 -3.63 33.29
N GLN A 313 -16.30 -4.26 32.67
CA GLN A 313 -15.36 -3.59 31.77
C GLN A 313 -16.08 -2.98 30.56
N ARG A 314 -17.02 -3.74 29.95
CA ARG A 314 -17.83 -3.25 28.83
C ARG A 314 -18.73 -2.08 29.24
N LEU A 315 -19.36 -2.15 30.41
CA LEU A 315 -20.17 -1.06 30.97
C LEU A 315 -19.36 0.22 31.17
N ALA A 316 -18.15 0.10 31.75
CA ALA A 316 -17.26 1.24 31.94
C ALA A 316 -16.91 1.90 30.60
N TYR A 317 -16.57 1.10 29.59
CA TYR A 317 -16.28 1.58 28.24
C TYR A 317 -17.48 2.29 27.58
N LEU A 318 -18.67 1.68 27.63
CA LEU A 318 -19.88 2.28 27.05
C LEU A 318 -20.27 3.60 27.73
N LYS A 319 -19.98 3.74 29.03
CA LYS A 319 -20.17 4.99 29.78
C LYS A 319 -19.21 6.09 29.34
N THR A 320 -17.96 5.76 29.00
CA THR A 320 -16.97 6.74 28.50
C THR A 320 -17.14 7.08 27.01
N LEU A 321 -17.81 6.22 26.24
CA LEU A 321 -17.95 6.37 24.79
C LEU A 321 -18.50 7.74 24.33
N SER A 322 -19.42 8.35 25.08
CA SER A 322 -19.94 9.69 24.74
C SER A 322 -18.89 10.80 24.90
N THR A 323 -18.03 10.68 25.91
CA THR A 323 -16.95 11.63 26.17
C THR A 323 -15.86 11.48 25.10
N ASP A 324 -15.60 10.26 24.68
CA ASP A 324 -14.67 9.98 23.58
C ASP A 324 -15.15 10.56 22.25
N ILE A 325 -16.44 10.39 21.93
CA ILE A 325 -17.06 10.94 20.72
C ILE A 325 -16.95 12.47 20.73
N SER A 326 -17.29 13.12 21.84
CA SER A 326 -17.20 14.59 21.93
C SER A 326 -15.75 15.09 21.84
N GLY A 327 -14.79 14.37 22.42
CA GLY A 327 -13.37 14.65 22.26
C GLY A 327 -12.90 14.57 20.79
N LEU A 328 -13.30 13.51 20.08
CA LEU A 328 -13.01 13.34 18.66
C LEU A 328 -13.69 14.40 17.78
N GLU A 329 -14.90 14.86 18.13
CA GLU A 329 -15.57 15.94 17.41
C GLU A 329 -14.82 17.27 17.53
N ILE A 330 -14.32 17.59 18.73
CA ILE A 330 -13.48 18.77 18.96
C ILE A 330 -12.17 18.67 18.17
N GLN A 331 -11.53 17.51 18.21
CA GLN A 331 -10.29 17.26 17.47
C GLN A 331 -10.51 17.37 15.96
N LYS A 332 -11.60 16.79 15.44
CA LYS A 332 -12.01 16.90 14.04
C LYS A 332 -12.18 18.38 13.66
N ALA A 333 -12.94 19.15 14.43
CA ALA A 333 -13.17 20.57 14.13
C ALA A 333 -11.88 21.40 14.15
N ALA A 334 -10.93 21.06 15.02
CA ALA A 334 -9.60 21.69 15.03
C ALA A 334 -8.78 21.34 13.78
N LEU A 335 -8.75 20.06 13.40
CA LEU A 335 -8.06 19.58 12.19
C LEU A 335 -8.68 20.16 10.91
N GLU A 336 -10.01 20.24 10.81
CA GLU A 336 -10.70 20.86 9.68
C GLU A 336 -10.31 22.33 9.50
N ARG A 337 -10.15 23.07 10.60
CA ARG A 337 -9.70 24.46 10.56
C ARG A 337 -8.26 24.55 10.09
N GLU A 338 -7.37 23.75 10.65
CA GLU A 338 -5.95 23.74 10.28
C GLU A 338 -5.74 23.34 8.82
N VAL A 339 -6.45 22.30 8.34
CA VAL A 339 -6.43 21.87 6.93
C VAL A 339 -6.90 22.99 6.02
N ARG A 340 -7.97 23.71 6.38
CA ARG A 340 -8.49 24.83 5.58
C ARG A 340 -7.50 25.98 5.51
N GLU A 341 -6.98 26.42 6.66
CA GLU A 341 -5.98 27.51 6.72
C GLU A 341 -4.74 27.19 5.90
N ARG A 342 -4.24 25.95 5.96
CA ARG A 342 -3.08 25.49 5.18
C ARG A 342 -3.39 25.39 3.69
N ALA A 343 -4.57 24.88 3.32
CA ALA A 343 -4.97 24.81 1.91
C ALA A 343 -5.19 26.20 1.30
N ASP A 344 -5.68 27.16 2.09
CA ASP A 344 -5.83 28.56 1.69
C ASP A 344 -4.45 29.23 1.47
N ASP A 345 -3.53 29.11 2.43
CA ASP A 345 -2.15 29.61 2.31
C ASP A 345 -1.42 29.02 1.09
N LEU A 346 -1.52 27.70 0.88
CA LEU A 346 -0.92 27.03 -0.27
C LEU A 346 -1.49 27.54 -1.60
N SER A 347 -2.81 27.74 -1.68
CA SER A 347 -3.49 28.28 -2.86
C SER A 347 -3.06 29.72 -3.16
N GLU A 348 -2.92 30.56 -2.13
CA GLU A 348 -2.44 31.94 -2.28
C GLU A 348 -0.99 31.98 -2.77
N LYS A 349 -0.10 31.16 -2.20
CA LYS A 349 1.30 31.04 -2.65
C LYS A 349 1.38 30.58 -4.10
N ARG A 350 0.60 29.59 -4.50
CA ARG A 350 0.52 29.12 -5.89
C ARG A 350 0.09 30.23 -6.84
N ARG A 351 -0.99 30.94 -6.52
CA ARG A 351 -1.51 32.05 -7.34
C ARG A 351 -0.53 33.23 -7.41
N GLY A 352 0.16 33.55 -6.32
CA GLY A 352 1.19 34.59 -6.29
C GLY A 352 2.44 34.25 -7.10
N GLY A 353 2.73 32.96 -7.24
CA GLY A 353 3.94 32.45 -7.90
C GLY A 353 3.84 32.22 -9.42
N THR A 354 2.63 32.23 -10.01
CA THR A 354 2.50 31.89 -11.45
C THR A 354 3.10 32.94 -12.38
N GLY A 355 2.98 34.24 -12.07
CA GLY A 355 3.36 35.32 -12.98
C GLY A 355 4.83 35.33 -13.42
N PRO A 356 5.82 35.10 -12.54
CA PRO A 356 7.22 34.90 -12.95
C PRO A 356 7.42 33.67 -13.85
N ILE A 357 6.76 32.55 -13.56
CA ILE A 357 6.87 31.30 -14.34
C ILE A 357 6.27 31.49 -15.73
N GLU A 358 5.08 32.08 -15.82
CA GLU A 358 4.41 32.39 -17.08
C GLU A 358 5.29 33.26 -17.97
N ARG A 359 5.91 34.31 -17.41
CA ARG A 359 6.85 35.17 -18.14
C ARG A 359 8.08 34.41 -18.62
N ALA A 360 8.71 33.62 -17.75
CA ALA A 360 9.87 32.82 -18.13
C ALA A 360 9.56 31.84 -19.28
N ILE A 361 8.39 31.19 -19.27
CA ILE A 361 7.95 30.31 -20.35
C ILE A 361 7.71 31.10 -21.64
N VAL A 362 7.04 32.26 -21.56
CA VAL A 362 6.79 33.12 -22.75
C VAL A 362 8.09 33.67 -23.34
N ASP A 363 9.05 34.09 -22.51
CA ASP A 363 10.35 34.57 -22.96
C ASP A 363 11.15 33.46 -23.66
N GLU A 364 11.10 32.25 -23.12
CA GLU A 364 11.75 31.08 -23.72
C GLU A 364 11.08 30.66 -25.04
N LEU A 365 9.75 30.72 -25.12
CA LEU A 365 9.00 30.50 -26.37
C LEU A 365 9.33 31.58 -27.43
N ALA A 366 9.46 32.84 -27.00
CA ALA A 366 9.84 33.95 -27.87
C ALA A 366 11.28 33.77 -28.40
N PHE A 367 12.20 33.26 -27.57
CA PHE A 367 13.54 32.88 -27.99
C PHE A 367 13.50 31.80 -29.08
N LEU A 368 12.63 30.79 -28.94
CA LEU A 368 12.38 29.77 -29.97
C LEU A 368 11.58 30.29 -31.19
N SER A 369 11.52 31.61 -31.38
CA SER A 369 10.84 32.31 -32.49
C SER A 369 9.33 32.07 -32.55
N MET A 370 8.72 31.64 -31.46
CA MET A 370 7.26 31.50 -31.33
C MET A 370 6.67 32.79 -30.72
N LYS A 371 6.71 33.87 -31.50
CA LYS A 371 6.21 35.19 -31.08
C LYS A 371 4.69 35.24 -31.04
N GLY A 372 4.14 36.01 -30.11
CA GLY A 372 2.69 36.22 -30.01
C GLY A 372 1.94 35.10 -29.28
N ILE A 373 2.66 34.17 -28.66
CA ILE A 373 2.09 33.16 -27.78
C ILE A 373 1.79 33.76 -26.42
N ALA A 374 0.63 33.41 -25.87
CA ALA A 374 0.29 33.65 -24.47
C ALA A 374 0.27 32.31 -23.73
N PHE A 375 0.88 32.26 -22.56
CA PHE A 375 0.84 31.12 -21.64
C PHE A 375 0.32 31.59 -20.29
N GLN A 376 -0.60 30.83 -19.70
CA GLN A 376 -1.19 31.12 -18.40
C GLN A 376 -1.40 29.83 -17.60
N ILE A 377 -1.14 29.89 -16.30
CA ILE A 377 -1.43 28.82 -15.36
C ILE A 377 -2.79 29.13 -14.73
N GLY A 378 -3.82 28.42 -15.17
CA GLY A 378 -5.16 28.51 -14.60
C GLY A 378 -5.22 27.74 -13.28
N ILE A 379 -5.63 28.42 -12.21
CA ILE A 379 -5.83 27.83 -10.88
C ILE A 379 -7.27 28.07 -10.46
N VAL A 380 -8.03 26.99 -10.28
CA VAL A 380 -9.44 27.04 -9.86
C VAL A 380 -9.62 26.23 -8.59
N ASP A 381 -10.49 26.70 -7.69
CA ASP A 381 -10.85 25.92 -6.50
C ASP A 381 -11.74 24.73 -6.91
N LYS A 382 -11.32 23.51 -6.59
CA LYS A 382 -12.06 22.28 -6.95
C LYS A 382 -13.20 21.95 -5.98
N GLY A 383 -13.39 22.75 -4.93
CA GLY A 383 -14.44 22.61 -3.92
C GLY A 383 -14.16 21.55 -2.85
N THR A 384 -13.07 20.80 -2.96
CA THR A 384 -12.63 19.80 -1.98
C THR A 384 -11.15 19.98 -1.66
N ILE A 385 -10.76 19.66 -0.42
CA ILE A 385 -9.37 19.67 0.02
C ILE A 385 -8.89 18.22 0.09
N ASP A 386 -7.86 17.90 -0.67
CA ASP A 386 -7.13 16.64 -0.56
C ASP A 386 -5.65 16.88 -0.20
N GLU A 387 -4.84 15.83 -0.26
CA GLU A 387 -3.41 15.87 0.07
C GLU A 387 -2.61 16.82 -0.85
N ASN A 388 -3.14 17.14 -2.04
CA ASN A 388 -2.57 18.10 -2.98
C ASN A 388 -3.14 19.52 -2.79
N GLY A 389 -4.07 19.70 -1.86
CA GLY A 389 -4.76 20.95 -1.56
C GLY A 389 -6.09 21.11 -2.28
N LYS A 390 -6.53 22.36 -2.44
CA LYS A 390 -7.84 22.71 -3.00
C LYS A 390 -7.82 23.19 -4.44
N ASP A 391 -6.64 23.28 -5.03
CA ASP A 391 -6.47 23.81 -6.37
C ASP A 391 -6.56 22.72 -7.43
N ASP A 392 -7.24 23.06 -8.51
CA ASP A 392 -7.21 22.40 -9.80
C ASP A 392 -6.41 23.26 -10.76
N ILE A 393 -5.28 22.73 -11.24
CA ILE A 393 -4.31 23.47 -12.05
C ILE A 393 -4.42 23.03 -13.51
N GLU A 394 -4.42 23.99 -14.43
CA GLU A 394 -4.40 23.75 -15.88
C GLU A 394 -3.42 24.70 -16.56
N PHE A 395 -2.51 24.15 -17.37
CA PHE A 395 -1.66 24.96 -18.25
C PHE A 395 -2.42 25.33 -19.53
N LEU A 396 -2.62 26.62 -19.71
CA LEU A 396 -3.36 27.21 -20.81
C LEU A 396 -2.41 27.95 -21.75
N ILE A 397 -2.66 27.83 -23.05
CA ILE A 397 -1.82 28.44 -24.07
C ILE A 397 -2.66 28.91 -25.25
N SER A 398 -2.23 29.99 -25.87
CA SER A 398 -2.76 30.51 -27.13
C SER A 398 -1.59 30.71 -28.08
N THR A 399 -1.58 29.95 -29.19
CA THR A 399 -0.48 29.95 -30.15
C THR A 399 -0.52 31.13 -31.12
N ASN A 400 -1.67 31.80 -31.24
CA ASN A 400 -1.88 32.91 -32.15
C ASN A 400 -2.44 34.14 -31.42
N PRO A 401 -1.94 35.35 -31.72
CA PRO A 401 -2.53 36.58 -31.19
C PRO A 401 -4.03 36.67 -31.49
N GLY A 402 -4.85 36.87 -30.45
CA GLY A 402 -6.30 37.00 -30.56
C GLY A 402 -7.09 35.69 -30.46
N GLU A 403 -6.44 34.53 -30.39
CA GLU A 403 -7.10 33.27 -30.05
C GLU A 403 -7.30 33.13 -28.53
N PRO A 404 -8.40 32.49 -28.08
CA PRO A 404 -8.60 32.20 -26.66
C PRO A 404 -7.58 31.19 -26.17
N LEU A 405 -7.19 31.33 -24.90
CA LEU A 405 -6.38 30.35 -24.18
C LEU A 405 -7.10 29.00 -24.13
N LYS A 406 -6.41 27.94 -24.54
CA LYS A 406 -6.90 26.55 -24.53
C LYS A 406 -5.95 25.69 -23.69
N PRO A 407 -6.44 24.57 -23.11
CA PRO A 407 -5.57 23.60 -22.45
C PRO A 407 -4.44 23.14 -23.38
N LEU A 408 -3.22 23.07 -22.85
CA LEU A 408 -1.99 22.66 -23.55
C LEU A 408 -2.17 21.33 -24.32
N ARG A 409 -2.97 20.41 -23.76
CA ARG A 409 -3.27 19.08 -24.32
C ARG A 409 -4.10 19.12 -25.61
N ARG A 410 -4.75 20.24 -25.92
CA ARG A 410 -5.63 20.40 -27.08
C ARG A 410 -4.93 21.04 -28.28
N ILE A 411 -3.62 21.27 -28.22
CA ILE A 411 -2.85 21.77 -29.37
C ILE A 411 -2.68 20.66 -30.39
N ALA A 412 -2.93 20.99 -31.66
CA ALA A 412 -3.01 20.02 -32.75
C ALA A 412 -1.70 19.81 -33.54
N SER A 413 -0.69 20.68 -33.40
CA SER A 413 0.57 20.61 -34.16
C SER A 413 1.70 19.95 -33.35
N GLY A 414 2.17 18.78 -33.79
CA GLY A 414 3.21 18.00 -33.09
C GLY A 414 4.55 18.73 -32.94
N GLY A 415 5.00 19.45 -33.98
CA GLY A 415 6.25 20.22 -33.95
C GLY A 415 6.21 21.46 -33.05
N GLU A 416 5.07 22.16 -33.01
CA GLU A 416 4.88 23.27 -32.06
C GLU A 416 4.85 22.75 -30.62
N LEU A 417 4.19 21.62 -30.39
CA LEU A 417 4.12 21.01 -29.08
C LEU A 417 5.49 20.57 -28.57
N SER A 418 6.34 19.92 -29.39
CA SER A 418 7.71 19.56 -28.99
C SER A 418 8.55 20.79 -28.62
N ARG A 419 8.41 21.92 -29.32
CA ARG A 419 9.09 23.18 -28.96
C ARG A 419 8.53 23.81 -27.68
N ILE A 420 7.22 23.78 -27.50
CA ILE A 420 6.58 24.24 -26.26
C ILE A 420 7.05 23.41 -25.07
N MET A 421 7.12 22.09 -25.23
CA MET A 421 7.61 21.18 -24.20
C MET A 421 9.08 21.40 -23.89
N LEU A 422 9.91 21.69 -24.89
CA LEU A 422 11.31 22.08 -24.68
C LEU A 422 11.43 23.36 -23.84
N ALA A 423 10.66 24.39 -24.18
CA ALA A 423 10.65 25.66 -23.43
C ALA A 423 10.18 25.45 -21.99
N ILE A 424 9.07 24.73 -21.82
CA ILE A 424 8.52 24.41 -20.51
C ILE A 424 9.51 23.58 -19.68
N LYS A 425 10.11 22.51 -20.23
CA LYS A 425 11.11 21.69 -19.53
C LYS A 425 12.36 22.49 -19.15
N ARG A 426 12.79 23.42 -20.00
CA ARG A 426 13.93 24.31 -19.70
C ARG A 426 13.68 25.21 -18.49
N VAL A 427 12.46 25.74 -18.36
CA VAL A 427 12.05 26.60 -17.24
C VAL A 427 11.75 25.79 -15.98
N ILE A 428 11.06 24.65 -16.12
CA ILE A 428 10.73 23.76 -15.00
C ILE A 428 11.98 23.18 -14.34
N GLY A 429 12.99 22.82 -15.14
CA GLY A 429 14.10 22.01 -14.64
C GLY A 429 13.63 20.63 -14.17
N GLY A 430 14.34 20.03 -13.21
CA GLY A 430 13.96 18.79 -12.53
C GLY A 430 14.52 17.49 -13.14
N ASP A 431 14.54 16.43 -12.32
CA ASP A 431 15.15 15.10 -12.52
C ASP A 431 16.35 15.11 -13.48
N GLU A 432 17.43 15.71 -13.00
CA GLU A 432 18.76 15.58 -13.59
C GLU A 432 19.05 14.10 -13.87
N GLU A 433 19.80 13.80 -14.93
CA GLU A 433 20.17 12.44 -15.38
C GLU A 433 19.11 11.61 -16.15
N LYS A 434 17.86 12.08 -16.25
CA LYS A 434 16.85 11.45 -17.14
C LYS A 434 17.24 11.57 -18.62
N THR A 435 16.84 10.57 -19.41
CA THR A 435 17.01 10.61 -20.88
C THR A 435 15.84 11.34 -21.52
N LEU A 436 16.09 12.35 -22.32
CA LEU A 436 15.07 13.13 -23.02
C LEU A 436 15.15 12.87 -24.52
N ILE A 437 14.09 12.36 -25.11
CA ILE A 437 14.03 12.02 -26.53
C ILE A 437 13.10 13.00 -27.23
N PHE A 438 13.59 13.63 -28.29
CA PHE A 438 12.87 14.64 -29.06
C PHE A 438 12.70 14.16 -30.51
N ASP A 439 11.45 13.90 -30.91
CA ASP A 439 11.06 13.69 -32.31
C ASP A 439 10.47 14.97 -32.89
N GLU A 440 10.74 15.21 -34.18
CA GLU A 440 10.14 16.29 -34.98
C GLU A 440 10.23 17.70 -34.36
N VAL A 441 11.22 17.99 -33.52
CA VAL A 441 11.48 19.36 -33.02
C VAL A 441 11.77 20.35 -34.14
N ASP A 442 12.22 19.83 -35.28
CA ASP A 442 12.49 20.56 -36.51
C ASP A 442 11.29 20.69 -37.46
N ALA A 443 10.12 20.14 -37.10
CA ALA A 443 8.95 20.25 -37.95
C ALA A 443 8.50 21.71 -38.10
N GLY A 444 8.39 22.13 -39.36
CA GLY A 444 7.92 23.46 -39.75
C GLY A 444 8.90 24.60 -39.44
N ILE A 445 10.17 24.32 -39.16
CA ILE A 445 11.20 25.36 -38.90
C ILE A 445 12.40 25.23 -39.84
N GLY A 446 13.17 26.31 -39.94
CA GLY A 446 14.38 26.36 -40.74
C GLY A 446 15.22 27.60 -40.45
N GLY A 447 16.45 27.63 -40.99
CA GLY A 447 17.36 28.76 -40.86
C GLY A 447 17.67 29.10 -39.39
N LYS A 448 17.50 30.37 -39.01
CA LYS A 448 17.82 30.87 -37.66
C LYS A 448 17.06 30.16 -36.55
N VAL A 449 15.80 29.76 -36.78
CA VAL A 449 14.98 29.11 -35.75
C VAL A 449 15.54 27.73 -35.41
N ALA A 450 15.97 26.98 -36.42
CA ALA A 450 16.57 25.66 -36.23
C ALA A 450 17.90 25.72 -35.47
N ASP A 451 18.69 26.77 -35.72
CA ASP A 451 19.94 27.02 -34.99
C ASP A 451 19.69 27.29 -33.49
N LEU A 452 18.68 28.12 -33.16
CA LEU A 452 18.29 28.40 -31.78
C LEU A 452 17.75 27.15 -31.05
N VAL A 453 16.97 26.32 -31.74
CA VAL A 453 16.50 25.02 -31.19
C VAL A 453 17.68 24.08 -30.93
N GLY A 454 18.63 23.99 -31.86
CA GLY A 454 19.84 23.18 -31.70
C GLY A 454 20.66 23.61 -30.48
N ARG A 455 20.82 24.93 -30.28
CA ARG A 455 21.46 25.49 -29.09
C ARG A 455 20.73 25.11 -27.80
N ARG A 456 19.38 25.19 -27.77
CA ARG A 456 18.62 24.80 -26.56
C ARG A 456 18.69 23.33 -26.22
N LEU A 457 18.68 22.46 -27.23
CA LEU A 457 18.87 21.02 -27.01
C LEU A 457 20.27 20.73 -26.46
N ARG A 458 21.27 21.52 -26.87
CA ARG A 458 22.62 21.43 -26.32
C ARG A 458 22.70 21.94 -24.89
N ASP A 459 22.11 23.09 -24.57
CA ASP A 459 22.06 23.62 -23.19
C ASP A 459 21.39 22.60 -22.25
N LEU A 460 20.34 21.91 -22.71
CA LEU A 460 19.64 20.88 -21.95
C LEU A 460 20.48 19.62 -21.74
N ALA A 461 21.39 19.34 -22.67
CA ALA A 461 22.28 18.19 -22.64
C ALA A 461 23.40 18.29 -21.59
N ASP A 462 23.59 19.46 -20.97
CA ASP A 462 24.54 19.63 -19.88
C ASP A 462 24.06 18.96 -18.57
N THR A 463 22.75 18.78 -18.39
CA THR A 463 22.14 18.16 -17.19
C THR A 463 21.39 16.86 -17.48
N HIS A 464 21.17 16.54 -18.76
CA HIS A 464 20.40 15.38 -19.20
C HIS A 464 21.09 14.70 -20.38
N GLN A 465 20.78 13.42 -20.61
CA GLN A 465 21.04 12.84 -21.93
C GLN A 465 19.93 13.28 -22.87
N VAL A 466 20.27 13.92 -23.98
CA VAL A 466 19.29 14.33 -25.01
C VAL A 466 19.50 13.49 -26.25
N ILE A 467 18.43 12.89 -26.79
CA ILE A 467 18.43 12.18 -28.06
C ILE A 467 17.47 12.93 -28.98
N SER A 468 17.96 13.49 -30.09
CA SER A 468 17.10 14.18 -31.06
C SER A 468 17.20 13.55 -32.43
N ILE A 469 16.04 13.32 -33.03
CA ILE A 469 15.92 12.93 -34.44
C ILE A 469 15.70 14.19 -35.25
N THR A 470 16.57 14.44 -36.22
CA THR A 470 16.47 15.65 -37.05
C THR A 470 16.84 15.39 -38.51
N HIS A 471 16.30 16.23 -39.39
CA HIS A 471 16.67 16.37 -40.79
C HIS A 471 17.36 17.71 -41.07
N LEU A 472 17.51 18.59 -40.07
CA LEU A 472 18.12 19.90 -40.21
C LEU A 472 19.59 19.89 -39.77
N PRO A 473 20.54 20.26 -40.66
CA PRO A 473 21.96 20.31 -40.30
C PRO A 473 22.22 21.33 -39.19
N GLN A 474 21.41 22.39 -39.08
CA GLN A 474 21.52 23.41 -38.04
C GLN A 474 21.35 22.83 -36.64
N ILE A 475 20.49 21.83 -36.45
CA ILE A 475 20.33 21.16 -35.15
C ILE A 475 21.43 20.11 -34.97
N ALA A 476 21.71 19.31 -36.00
CA ALA A 476 22.68 18.23 -35.93
C ALA A 476 24.10 18.68 -35.59
N THR A 477 24.44 19.92 -35.95
CA THR A 477 25.73 20.55 -35.66
C THR A 477 26.00 20.71 -34.16
N TYR A 478 24.97 20.81 -33.31
CA TYR A 478 25.17 20.96 -31.86
C TYR A 478 25.37 19.65 -31.09
N GLY A 479 25.18 18.50 -31.75
CA GLY A 479 25.33 17.18 -31.14
C GLY A 479 26.74 16.92 -30.58
N ASN A 480 26.83 16.33 -29.38
CA ASN A 480 28.05 15.69 -28.88
C ASN A 480 28.39 14.44 -29.70
N ARG A 481 27.36 13.72 -30.15
CA ARG A 481 27.48 12.48 -30.93
C ARG A 481 26.49 12.51 -32.08
N HIS A 482 26.92 12.05 -33.24
CA HIS A 482 26.11 12.03 -34.46
C HIS A 482 26.00 10.59 -34.96
N PHE A 483 24.77 10.11 -35.11
CA PHE A 483 24.42 8.80 -35.65
C PHE A 483 23.71 8.97 -36.99
N LEU A 484 24.10 8.18 -37.97
CA LEU A 484 23.46 8.12 -39.29
C LEU A 484 22.67 6.83 -39.40
N VAL A 485 21.39 6.95 -39.79
CA VAL A 485 20.53 5.81 -40.13
C VAL A 485 20.48 5.65 -41.63
N GLU A 486 20.93 4.50 -42.12
CA GLU A 486 20.96 4.16 -43.54
C GLU A 486 20.15 2.90 -43.81
N LYS A 487 19.55 2.84 -45.01
CA LYS A 487 18.91 1.64 -45.53
C LYS A 487 19.84 0.97 -46.53
N SER A 488 20.19 -0.28 -46.26
CA SER A 488 20.86 -1.13 -47.24
C SER A 488 19.85 -2.10 -47.86
N TYR A 489 19.94 -2.26 -49.18
CA TYR A 489 19.15 -3.22 -49.95
C TYR A 489 20.04 -4.40 -50.31
N ASN A 490 19.83 -5.55 -49.65
CA ASN A 490 20.55 -6.78 -49.96
C ASN A 490 19.54 -7.89 -50.31
N GLN A 491 19.67 -8.45 -51.52
CA GLN A 491 18.94 -9.64 -51.99
C GLN A 491 17.40 -9.60 -51.74
N GLY A 492 16.76 -8.45 -52.01
CA GLY A 492 15.30 -8.29 -51.87
C GLY A 492 14.81 -8.02 -50.46
N THR A 493 15.72 -7.91 -49.48
CA THR A 493 15.40 -7.50 -48.10
C THR A 493 15.98 -6.10 -47.82
N THR A 494 15.18 -5.24 -47.17
CA THR A 494 15.64 -3.94 -46.68
C THR A 494 16.14 -4.10 -45.25
N ARG A 495 17.40 -3.73 -45.01
CA ARG A 495 17.99 -3.68 -43.67
C ARG A 495 18.27 -2.24 -43.29
N THR A 496 17.88 -1.87 -42.08
CA THR A 496 18.17 -0.55 -41.50
C THR A 496 19.38 -0.69 -40.59
N GLU A 497 20.40 0.13 -40.78
CA GLU A 497 21.59 0.17 -39.95
C GLU A 497 21.77 1.58 -39.38
N ILE A 498 22.33 1.65 -38.18
CA ILE A 498 22.62 2.91 -37.49
C ILE A 498 24.10 2.91 -37.11
N LYS A 499 24.82 3.92 -37.59
CA LYS A 499 26.26 4.03 -37.42
C LYS A 499 26.61 5.32 -36.70
N LYS A 500 27.46 5.24 -35.68
CA LYS A 500 28.08 6.42 -35.09
C LYS A 500 29.12 6.99 -36.05
N LEU A 501 29.01 8.28 -36.36
CA LEU A 501 29.92 8.97 -37.26
C LEU A 501 31.18 9.42 -36.50
N SER A 502 32.33 9.30 -37.15
CA SER A 502 33.55 10.01 -36.79
C SER A 502 33.46 11.50 -37.16
N ASP A 503 34.40 12.34 -36.70
CA ASP A 503 34.38 13.78 -36.95
C ASP A 503 34.41 14.12 -38.45
N SER A 504 35.16 13.36 -39.25
CA SER A 504 35.20 13.54 -40.71
C SER A 504 33.92 13.09 -41.41
N GLU A 505 33.35 11.96 -40.97
CA GLU A 505 32.07 11.46 -41.48
C GLU A 505 30.92 12.40 -41.09
N ARG A 506 30.99 13.03 -39.92
CA ARG A 506 30.06 14.05 -39.45
C ARG A 506 30.05 15.28 -40.36
N VAL A 507 31.22 15.82 -40.70
CA VAL A 507 31.34 16.94 -41.66
C VAL A 507 30.72 16.55 -43.01
N THR A 508 31.01 15.33 -43.47
CA THR A 508 30.48 14.79 -44.73
C THR A 508 28.95 14.69 -44.71
N GLU A 509 28.38 14.18 -43.61
CA GLU A 509 26.93 14.06 -43.44
C GLU A 509 26.25 15.43 -43.36
N LEU A 510 26.80 16.38 -42.60
CA LEU A 510 26.28 17.75 -42.56
C LEU A 510 26.35 18.42 -43.95
N ALA A 511 27.43 18.22 -44.69
CA ALA A 511 27.54 18.70 -46.07
C ALA A 511 26.51 18.06 -47.00
N ARG A 512 26.21 16.77 -46.83
CA ARG A 512 25.11 16.07 -47.54
C ARG A 512 23.75 16.65 -47.17
N MET A 513 23.49 16.92 -45.89
CA MET A 513 22.25 17.54 -45.42
C MET A 513 22.07 18.96 -45.95
N LEU A 514 23.17 19.71 -46.16
CA LEU A 514 23.16 21.06 -46.73
C LEU A 514 23.03 21.07 -48.26
N GLY A 515 23.82 20.25 -48.96
CA GLY A 515 23.97 20.23 -50.41
C GLY A 515 23.10 19.22 -51.15
N GLY A 516 22.45 18.31 -50.44
CA GLY A 516 21.66 17.22 -51.00
C GLY A 516 22.55 16.14 -51.64
N ALA A 517 22.23 15.77 -52.88
CA ALA A 517 22.87 14.63 -53.58
C ALA A 517 24.33 14.89 -54.01
N THR A 518 24.79 16.14 -54.04
CA THR A 518 26.14 16.48 -54.49
C THR A 518 26.91 17.20 -53.40
N ILE A 519 27.90 16.51 -52.82
CA ILE A 519 28.85 17.10 -51.89
C ILE A 519 29.91 17.86 -52.70
N THR A 520 29.98 19.17 -52.48
CA THR A 520 31.01 20.06 -53.06
C THR A 520 32.00 20.50 -51.99
N GLU A 521 33.16 21.01 -52.42
CA GLU A 521 34.15 21.61 -51.50
C GLU A 521 33.55 22.77 -50.68
N LYS A 522 32.68 23.58 -51.28
CA LYS A 522 31.99 24.68 -50.59
C LYS A 522 31.03 24.20 -49.51
N THR A 523 30.31 23.10 -49.76
CA THR A 523 29.38 22.53 -48.77
C THR A 523 30.13 21.88 -47.60
N LEU A 524 31.30 21.29 -47.84
CA LEU A 524 32.18 20.79 -46.80
C LEU A 524 32.72 21.93 -45.92
N GLN A 525 33.26 22.98 -46.53
CA GLN A 525 33.72 24.18 -45.81
C GLN A 525 32.60 24.78 -44.96
N ARG A 526 31.37 24.86 -45.49
CA ARG A 526 30.22 25.37 -44.74
C ARG A 526 29.85 24.49 -43.54
N ALA A 527 29.93 23.17 -43.68
CA ALA A 527 29.69 22.24 -42.58
C ALA A 527 30.75 22.38 -41.48
N GLU A 528 32.02 22.52 -41.84
CA GLU A 528 33.13 22.78 -40.91
C GLU A 528 32.93 24.11 -40.16
N GLU A 529 32.56 25.18 -40.88
CA GLU A 529 32.22 26.46 -40.26
C GLU A 529 31.09 26.30 -39.24
N MET A 530 30.01 25.59 -39.59
CA MET A 530 28.87 25.39 -38.70
C MET A 530 29.30 24.69 -37.40
N ILE A 531 30.09 23.62 -37.48
CA ILE A 531 30.60 22.91 -36.29
C ILE A 531 31.42 23.85 -35.43
N HIS A 532 32.37 24.59 -36.02
CA HIS A 532 33.22 25.53 -35.29
C HIS A 532 32.42 26.66 -34.63
N HIS A 533 31.38 27.16 -35.30
CA HIS A 533 30.49 28.17 -34.75
C HIS A 533 29.65 27.64 -33.59
N ALA A 534 29.15 26.40 -33.69
CA ALA A 534 28.43 25.76 -32.60
C ALA A 534 29.35 25.57 -31.38
N GLU A 535 30.57 25.08 -31.56
CA GLU A 535 31.57 24.92 -30.49
C GLU A 535 31.92 26.25 -29.81
N LYS A 536 32.12 27.32 -30.58
CA LYS A 536 32.37 28.67 -30.03
C LYS A 536 31.16 29.29 -29.34
N GLY A 537 29.95 29.08 -29.88
CA GLY A 537 28.70 29.60 -29.33
C GLY A 537 28.29 28.97 -28.00
N ILE A 538 28.81 27.76 -27.71
CA ILE A 538 28.67 27.11 -26.40
C ILE A 538 29.51 27.83 -25.32
N HIS A 539 30.67 28.39 -25.68
CA HIS A 539 31.58 29.07 -24.73
C HIS A 539 31.26 30.55 -24.48
N GLN A 540 30.40 31.16 -25.29
CA GLN A 540 29.96 32.55 -25.14
C GLN A 540 28.48 32.58 -24.75
N GLY A 541 28.21 32.45 -23.46
CA GLY A 541 26.89 32.73 -22.90
C GLY A 541 26.54 34.21 -23.11
N TYR A 542 25.74 34.50 -24.13
CA TYR A 542 25.13 35.79 -24.39
C TYR A 542 23.63 35.67 -24.27
#